data_AF-A0A2E2RDD2-F1
#
_entry.id   AF-A0A2E2RDD2-F1
#
_cell.length_a   1.000
_cell.length_b   1.000
_cell.length_c   1.000
_cell.angle_alpha   90.00
_cell.angle_beta   90.00
_cell.angle_gamma   90.00
#
_symmetry.space_group_name_H-M   'P 1'
#
loop_
_entity.id
_entity.type
_entity.pdbx_description
1 polymer ?
#
loop_
_entity_poly.entity_id
_entity_poly.type
_entity_poly.pdbx_seq_one_letter_code
_entity_poly.pdbx_strand_id
1 'polypeptide(L)' 'HEKNWIDACKGGAPACSNFNYSGPLTEVVLLGNLAIRTEGHLLWDGPNMRVTNNEAANEFVRREYRQGWKL' A
#
# COMPACT_ATOMS: atom_id res chain seq x y z
N HIS A 1 5.66 21.97 1.79
CA HIS A 1 5.94 20.60 1.33
C HIS A 1 7.17 20.56 0.43
N GLU A 2 7.30 21.38 -0.62
CA GLU A 2 8.45 21.30 -1.55
C GLU A 2 9.81 21.61 -0.88
N LYS A 3 9.85 22.56 0.06
CA LYS A 3 11.08 22.87 0.80
C LYS A 3 11.65 21.65 1.56
N ASN A 4 10.78 20.83 2.17
CA ASN A 4 11.21 19.61 2.87
C ASN A 4 11.85 18.59 1.92
N TRP A 5 11.33 18.47 0.70
CA TRP A 5 11.92 17.63 -0.33
C TRP A 5 13.30 18.15 -0.76
N ILE A 6 13.44 19.46 -1.02
CA ILE A 6 14.73 20.08 -1.37
C ILE A 6 15.76 19.85 -0.27
N ASP A 7 15.39 20.06 0.99
CA ASP A 7 16.30 19.90 2.13
C ASP A 7 16.74 18.42 2.30
N ALA A 8 15.82 17.47 2.12
CA ALA A 8 16.12 16.04 2.13
C ALA A 8 17.09 15.65 0.99
N CYS A 9 16.88 16.16 -0.23
CA CYS A 9 17.77 15.91 -1.37
C CYS A 9 19.18 16.50 -1.17
N LYS A 10 19.33 17.53 -0.34
CA LYS A 10 20.63 18.13 0.01
C LYS A 10 21.37 17.41 1.15
N GLY A 11 20.88 16.23 1.57
CA GLY A 11 21.48 15.45 2.65
C GLY A 11 20.98 15.81 4.05
N GLY A 12 19.88 16.58 4.14
CA GLY A 12 19.17 16.82 5.38
C GLY A 12 18.39 15.59 5.88
N ALA A 13 17.52 15.80 6.85
CA ALA A 13 16.64 14.73 7.35
C ALA A 13 15.74 14.16 6.23
N PRO A 14 15.32 12.89 6.33
CA PRO A 14 14.41 12.28 5.35
C PRO A 14 13.12 13.11 5.15
N ALA A 15 12.59 13.07 3.93
CA ALA A 15 11.33 13.73 3.63
C ALA A 15 10.20 13.19 4.52
N CYS A 16 9.26 14.07 4.88
CA CYS A 16 8.14 13.74 5.77
C CYS A 16 7.19 12.68 5.21
N SER A 17 7.31 12.38 3.91
CA SER A 17 6.49 11.43 3.15
C SER A 17 7.35 10.34 2.49
N ASN A 18 8.41 9.92 3.15
CA ASN A 18 9.24 8.80 2.70
C ASN A 18 8.45 7.47 2.61
N PHE A 19 9.00 6.47 1.94
CA PHE A 19 8.32 5.20 1.68
C PHE A 19 7.90 4.41 2.93
N ASN A 20 8.63 4.52 4.04
CA ASN A 20 8.27 3.85 5.28
C ASN A 20 6.97 4.41 5.89
N TYR A 21 6.65 5.66 5.58
CA TYR A 21 5.39 6.28 5.98
C TYR A 21 4.33 6.17 4.89
N SER A 22 4.67 6.58 3.67
CA SER A 22 3.72 6.68 2.56
C SER A 22 3.26 5.31 2.04
N GLY A 23 4.08 4.26 2.20
CA GLY A 23 3.71 2.88 1.85
C GLY A 23 2.51 2.38 2.67
N PRO A 24 2.63 2.27 4.00
CA PRO A 24 1.52 1.86 4.87
C PRO A 24 0.29 2.78 4.77
N LEU A 25 0.48 4.08 4.58
CA LEU A 25 -0.63 5.00 4.35
C LEU A 25 -1.40 4.64 3.06
N THR A 26 -0.68 4.42 1.96
CA THR A 26 -1.29 4.03 0.68
C THR A 26 -2.00 2.68 0.81
N GLU A 27 -1.41 1.74 1.52
CA GLU A 27 -1.99 0.42 1.80
C GLU A 27 -3.36 0.56 2.50
N VAL A 28 -3.48 1.38 3.54
CA VAL A 28 -4.76 1.61 4.25
C VAL A 28 -5.82 2.20 3.32
N VAL A 29 -5.45 3.15 2.47
CA VAL A 29 -6.39 3.75 1.49
C VAL A 29 -6.89 2.69 0.50
N LEU A 30 -6.01 1.80 0.03
CA LEU A 30 -6.38 0.72 -0.88
C LEU A 30 -7.27 -0.33 -0.21
N LEU A 31 -7.04 -0.63 1.07
CA LEU A 31 -7.90 -1.54 1.84
C LEU A 31 -9.32 -0.98 1.97
N GLY A 32 -9.50 0.34 2.04
CA GLY A 32 -10.83 0.97 2.00
C GLY A 32 -11.57 0.65 0.70
N ASN A 33 -10.88 0.76 -0.44
CA ASN A 33 -11.46 0.39 -1.74
C ASN A 33 -11.80 -1.10 -1.81
N LEU A 34 -10.94 -1.95 -1.25
CA LEU A 34 -11.18 -3.39 -1.19
C LEU A 34 -12.43 -3.71 -0.37
N ALA A 35 -12.57 -3.10 0.81
CA ALA A 35 -13.73 -3.27 1.69
C ALA A 35 -15.05 -2.84 1.02
N ILE A 36 -15.04 -1.72 0.28
CA ILE A 36 -16.19 -1.29 -0.52
C ILE A 36 -16.51 -2.32 -1.60
N ARG A 37 -15.51 -2.79 -2.34
CA ARG A 37 -15.68 -3.74 -3.44
C ARG A 37 -16.22 -5.10 -2.98
N THR A 38 -15.87 -5.53 -1.77
CA THR A 38 -16.30 -6.82 -1.22
C THR A 38 -17.48 -6.69 -0.25
N GLU A 39 -18.06 -5.49 -0.14
CA GLU A 39 -19.23 -5.18 0.69
C GLU A 39 -19.11 -5.71 2.14
N GLY A 40 -17.99 -5.43 2.82
CA GLY A 40 -17.80 -5.97 4.16
C GLY A 40 -16.57 -5.51 4.91
N HIS A 41 -16.53 -5.89 6.18
CA HIS A 41 -15.39 -5.66 7.07
C HIS A 41 -14.26 -6.66 6.77
N LEU A 42 -13.03 -6.17 6.61
CA LEU A 42 -11.86 -6.98 6.30
C LEU A 42 -10.85 -6.95 7.44
N LEU A 43 -10.38 -8.13 7.84
CA LEU A 43 -9.24 -8.30 8.74
C LEU A 43 -7.98 -8.47 7.90
N TRP A 44 -7.02 -7.58 8.11
CA TRP A 44 -5.84 -7.46 7.26
C TRP A 44 -4.56 -7.87 8.00
N ASP A 45 -3.79 -8.76 7.37
CA ASP A 45 -2.48 -9.22 7.79
C ASP A 45 -1.42 -8.53 6.92
N GLY A 46 -1.02 -7.31 7.32
CA GLY A 46 -0.06 -6.47 6.60
C GLY A 46 1.29 -7.14 6.30
N PRO A 47 1.94 -7.81 7.27
CA PRO A 47 3.21 -8.49 7.02
C PRO A 47 3.13 -9.55 5.90
N ASN A 48 2.01 -10.26 5.77
CA ASN A 48 1.81 -11.27 4.72
C ASN A 48 1.02 -10.76 3.50
N MET A 49 0.55 -9.50 3.55
CA MET A 49 -0.28 -8.86 2.53
C MET A 49 -1.51 -9.71 2.16
N ARG A 50 -2.35 -10.07 3.14
CA ARG A 50 -3.57 -10.86 2.90
C ARG A 50 -4.74 -10.49 3.80
N VAL A 51 -5.94 -10.72 3.31
CA VAL A 51 -7.19 -10.71 4.08
C VAL A 51 -7.37 -12.06 4.76
N THR A 52 -7.71 -12.08 6.04
CA THR A 52 -7.81 -13.32 6.86
C THR A 52 -9.23 -13.81 7.09
N ASN A 53 -10.25 -12.98 6.82
CA ASN A 53 -11.66 -13.29 7.08
C ASN A 53 -12.54 -13.35 5.83
N ASN A 54 -11.98 -13.11 4.64
CA ASN A 54 -12.67 -13.20 3.35
C ASN A 54 -11.68 -13.61 2.26
N GLU A 55 -11.66 -14.91 1.94
CA GLU A 55 -10.70 -15.49 0.98
C GLU A 55 -10.88 -14.91 -0.44
N ALA A 56 -12.12 -14.65 -0.86
CA ALA A 56 -12.41 -14.09 -2.18
C ALA A 56 -11.85 -12.68 -2.37
N ALA A 57 -11.70 -11.90 -1.28
CA ALA A 57 -11.09 -10.58 -1.34
C ALA A 57 -9.61 -10.63 -1.78
N ASN A 58 -8.91 -11.74 -1.51
CA ASN A 58 -7.50 -11.89 -1.85
C ASN A 58 -7.23 -11.90 -3.37
N GLU A 59 -8.24 -12.20 -4.20
CA GLU A 59 -8.14 -12.10 -5.66
C GLU A 59 -7.76 -10.68 -6.12
N PHE A 60 -8.15 -9.66 -5.37
CA PHE A 60 -7.90 -8.26 -5.72
C PHE A 60 -6.63 -7.67 -5.07
N VAL A 61 -5.98 -8.42 -4.17
CA VAL A 61 -4.81 -7.93 -3.43
C VAL A 61 -3.55 -7.91 -4.31
N ARG A 62 -3.41 -8.88 -5.22
CA ARG A 62 -2.29 -8.95 -6.16
C ARG A 62 -2.78 -8.92 -7.59
N ARG A 63 -2.00 -8.26 -8.43
CA ARG A 63 -2.22 -8.25 -9.88
C ARG A 63 -1.34 -9.32 -10.53
N GLU A 64 -1.89 -10.06 -11.47
CA GLU A 64 -1.09 -10.86 -12.38
C GLU A 64 -0.35 -9.94 -13.36
N TYR A 65 0.99 -10.01 -13.34
CA TYR A 65 1.81 -9.31 -14.32
C TYR A 65 1.73 -10.01 -15.68
N ARG A 66 1.78 -9.22 -16.75
CA ARG A 66 1.86 -9.73 -18.11
C ARG A 66 3.15 -10.56 -18.27
N GLN A 67 3.07 -11.65 -19.06
CA GLN A 67 4.26 -12.44 -19.38
C GLN A 67 5.42 -11.56 -19.86
N GLY A 68 6.62 -11.84 -19.34
CA GLY A 68 7.85 -11.07 -19.58
C GLY A 68 8.11 -9.95 -18.56
N TRP A 69 7.12 -9.56 -17.75
CA TRP A 69 7.30 -8.58 -16.67
C TRP A 69 7.28 -9.31 -15.33
N LYS A 70 8.43 -9.38 -14.66
CA LYS A 70 8.58 -9.92 -13.30
C LYS A 70 9.19 -8.83 -12.41
N LEU A 71 8.74 -8.79 -11.16
CA LEU A 71 9.25 -7.89 -10.13
C LEU A 71 10.56 -8.44 -9.53
#